data_AF-A0AA35X2Z9-F1
#
_entry.id   AF-A0AA35X2Z9-F1
#
_cell.length_a   1.000
_cell.length_b   1.000
_cell.length_c   1.000
_cell.angle_alpha   90.00
_cell.angle_beta   90.00
_cell.angle_gamma   90.00
#
_symmetry.space_group_name_H-M   'P 1'
#
loop_
_entity.id
_entity.type
_entity.pdbx_description
1 polymer ?
#
loop_
_entity_poly.entity_id
_entity_poly.type
_entity_poly.pdbx_seq_one_letter_code
_entity_poly.pdbx_strand_id
1 'polypeptide(L)'
;MCSAGSTPLGMYRKLVEFHKEGKLSFQYIKTFNMDEYVGIPDDHPESYHTYMWQNLFQHIDIDPTNVHILDGNAQNLQKECDDFEQSIKDAGGVDLFVGGGRD
;
A
#
# COMPACT_ATOMS: atom_id res chain seq x y z
N MET A 1 -6.01 4.50 -1.35
CA MET A 1 -5.38 4.26 -0.03
C MET A 1 -5.65 2.83 0.40
N CYS A 2 -4.64 2.10 0.87
CA CYS A 2 -4.75 0.69 1.29
C CYS A 2 -4.33 0.54 2.76
N SER A 3 -4.98 -0.38 3.49
CA SER A 3 -4.67 -0.70 4.89
C SER A 3 -3.99 -2.06 5.02
N ALA A 4 -3.06 -2.21 5.95
CA ALA A 4 -2.60 -3.52 6.39
C ALA A 4 -3.60 -4.16 7.40
N GLY A 5 -3.37 -5.42 7.77
CA GLY A 5 -4.16 -6.13 8.80
C GLY A 5 -5.14 -7.17 8.26
N SER A 6 -5.84 -7.88 9.15
CA SER A 6 -6.63 -9.06 8.77
C SER A 6 -7.92 -8.74 8.00
N THR A 7 -8.53 -7.57 8.24
CA THR A 7 -9.78 -7.13 7.62
C THR A 7 -9.72 -7.09 6.08
N PRO A 8 -8.72 -6.46 5.44
CA PRO A 8 -8.65 -6.39 3.98
C PRO A 8 -8.17 -7.69 3.30
N LEU A 9 -7.73 -8.72 4.04
CA LEU A 9 -7.12 -9.92 3.45
C LEU A 9 -8.05 -10.66 2.47
N GLY A 10 -9.34 -10.75 2.79
CA GLY A 10 -10.34 -11.35 1.89
C GLY A 10 -10.52 -10.56 0.59
N MET A 11 -10.47 -9.23 0.69
CA MET A 11 -10.53 -8.34 -0.47
C MET A 11 -9.29 -8.52 -1.36
N TYR A 12 -8.08 -8.52 -0.80
CA TYR A 12 -6.84 -8.72 -1.57
C TYR A 12 -6.87 -10.02 -2.35
N ARG A 13 -7.32 -11.12 -1.72
CA ARG A 13 -7.49 -12.41 -2.41
C ARG A 13 -8.43 -12.31 -3.60
N LYS A 14 -9.55 -11.60 -3.48
CA LYS A 14 -10.51 -11.40 -4.57
C LYS A 14 -9.99 -10.48 -5.68
N LEU A 15 -9.25 -9.43 -5.33
CA LEU A 15 -8.60 -8.56 -6.31
C LEU A 15 -7.56 -9.34 -7.15
N VAL A 16 -6.77 -10.19 -6.48
CA VAL A 16 -5.81 -11.08 -7.15
C VAL A 16 -6.53 -12.10 -8.05
N GLU A 17 -7.64 -12.67 -7.60
CA GLU A 17 -8.48 -13.57 -8.43
C GLU A 17 -8.99 -12.87 -9.68
N PHE A 18 -9.58 -11.69 -9.54
CA PHE A 18 -10.09 -10.91 -10.68
C PHE A 18 -8.99 -10.47 -11.64
N HIS A 19 -7.80 -10.15 -11.14
CA HIS A 19 -6.64 -9.89 -11.98
C HIS A 19 -6.25 -11.13 -12.80
N LYS A 20 -6.12 -12.29 -12.15
CA LYS A 20 -5.77 -13.57 -12.80
C LYS A 20 -6.82 -14.01 -13.82
N GLU A 21 -8.08 -13.63 -13.62
CA GLU A 21 -9.18 -13.84 -14.58
C GLU A 21 -9.20 -12.81 -15.73
N GLY A 22 -8.28 -11.84 -15.74
CA GLY A 22 -8.21 -10.79 -16.76
C GLY A 22 -9.30 -9.72 -16.65
N LYS A 23 -10.00 -9.64 -15.51
CA LYS A 23 -11.09 -8.69 -15.29
C LYS A 23 -10.61 -7.32 -14.81
N LEU A 24 -9.42 -7.26 -14.20
CA LEU A 24 -8.81 -6.04 -13.66
C LEU A 24 -7.33 -5.96 -14.03
N SER A 25 -6.84 -4.73 -14.25
CA SER A 25 -5.42 -4.41 -14.38
C SER A 25 -5.06 -3.30 -13.40
N PHE A 26 -3.88 -3.42 -12.82
CA PHE A 26 -3.28 -2.51 -11.85
C PHE A 26 -2.10 -1.73 -12.45
N GLN A 27 -1.81 -1.90 -13.75
CA GLN A 27 -0.68 -1.28 -14.44
C GLN A 27 -0.63 0.25 -14.30
N TYR A 28 -1.80 0.89 -14.23
CA TYR A 28 -1.93 2.35 -14.12
C TYR A 28 -2.41 2.82 -12.75
N ILE A 29 -2.49 1.91 -11.77
CA ILE A 29 -2.94 2.23 -10.42
C ILE A 29 -1.75 2.70 -9.59
N LYS A 30 -1.95 3.80 -8.87
CA LYS A 30 -1.07 4.26 -7.80
C LYS A 30 -1.67 3.90 -6.45
N THR A 31 -0.86 3.37 -5.55
CA THR A 31 -1.30 2.99 -4.20
C THR A 31 -0.54 3.76 -3.16
N PHE A 32 -1.27 4.27 -2.17
CA PHE A 32 -0.73 4.90 -0.98
C PHE A 32 -1.17 4.08 0.22
N ASN A 33 -0.23 3.57 1.00
CA ASN A 33 -0.51 2.89 2.25
C ASN A 33 -0.75 3.89 3.39
N MET A 34 -1.61 3.52 4.34
CA MET A 34 -1.97 4.42 5.45
C MET A 34 -0.85 4.68 6.44
N ASP A 35 -0.12 3.63 6.78
CA ASP A 35 0.80 3.60 7.89
C ASP A 35 1.96 2.64 7.60
N GLU A 36 3.03 2.81 8.38
CA GLU A 36 4.14 1.87 8.55
C GLU A 36 4.65 2.05 9.99
N TYR A 37 5.20 0.98 10.57
CA TYR A 37 5.82 1.08 11.89
C TYR A 37 7.17 1.80 11.84
N VAL A 38 7.40 2.66 12.83
CA VAL A 38 8.70 3.32 13.01
C VAL A 38 9.71 2.37 13.64
N GLY A 39 10.90 2.28 13.04
CA GLY A 39 12.05 1.57 13.62
C GLY A 39 12.09 0.05 13.38
N ILE A 40 11.26 -0.48 12.48
CA ILE A 40 11.36 -1.88 12.02
C ILE A 40 11.95 -1.92 10.60
N PRO A 41 12.86 -2.85 10.29
CA PRO A 41 13.35 -3.03 8.92
C PRO A 41 12.22 -3.33 7.93
N ASP A 42 12.32 -2.84 6.70
CA ASP A 42 11.31 -3.05 5.66
C ASP A 42 11.11 -4.53 5.31
N ASP A 43 12.14 -5.35 5.47
CA ASP A 43 12.14 -6.80 5.25
C ASP A 43 11.68 -7.60 6.49
N HIS A 44 11.34 -6.91 7.58
CA HIS A 44 10.78 -7.56 8.76
C HIS A 44 9.44 -8.21 8.39
N PRO A 45 9.17 -9.46 8.78
CA PRO A 45 7.96 -10.19 8.37
C PRO A 45 6.65 -9.51 8.79
N GLU A 46 6.69 -8.70 9.84
CA GLU A 46 5.55 -7.94 10.36
C GLU A 46 5.51 -6.47 9.87
N SER A 47 6.43 -6.05 8.99
CA SER A 47 6.33 -4.72 8.36
C SER A 47 5.14 -4.66 7.43
N TYR A 48 4.51 -3.49 7.32
CA TYR A 48 3.40 -3.31 6.39
C TYR A 48 3.87 -3.36 4.93
N HIS A 49 5.12 -2.98 4.67
CA HIS A 49 5.80 -3.24 3.42
C HIS A 49 5.81 -4.73 3.05
N THR A 50 6.32 -5.59 3.94
CA THR A 50 6.34 -7.05 3.70
C THR A 50 4.93 -7.62 3.60
N TYR A 51 4.02 -7.19 4.48
CA TYR A 51 2.62 -7.61 4.46
C TYR A 51 1.96 -7.34 3.10
N MET A 52 2.09 -6.13 2.54
CA MET A 52 1.45 -5.78 1.28
C MET A 52 2.06 -6.52 0.09
N TRP A 53 3.39 -6.67 0.06
CA TRP A 53 4.06 -7.45 -0.97
C TRP A 53 3.63 -8.91 -0.95
N GLN A 54 3.52 -9.51 0.23
CA GLN A 54 3.10 -10.90 0.38
C GLN A 54 1.66 -11.12 -0.07
N ASN A 55 0.75 -10.20 0.26
CA ASN A 55 -0.69 -10.42 0.11
C ASN A 55 -1.31 -9.83 -1.16
N LEU A 56 -0.68 -8.82 -1.79
CA LEU A 56 -1.24 -8.15 -2.95
C LEU A 56 -0.21 -7.91 -4.06
N PHE A 57 0.81 -7.10 -3.81
CA PHE A 57 1.58 -6.47 -4.90
C PHE A 57 2.35 -7.45 -5.77
N GLN A 58 2.86 -8.57 -5.24
CA GLN A 58 3.56 -9.58 -6.05
C GLN A 58 2.62 -10.42 -6.93
N HIS A 59 1.30 -10.31 -6.75
CA HIS A 59 0.29 -11.13 -7.41
C HIS A 59 -0.50 -10.37 -8.49
N ILE A 60 -0.16 -9.11 -8.73
CA ILE A 60 -0.83 -8.21 -9.68
C ILE A 60 0.20 -7.52 -10.60
N ASP A 61 -0.26 -6.89 -11.66
CA ASP A 61 0.55 -6.18 -12.66
C ASP A 61 0.85 -4.71 -12.30
N ILE A 62 0.94 -4.39 -11.01
CA ILE A 62 1.28 -3.03 -10.55
C ILE A 62 2.76 -2.72 -10.81
N ASP A 63 3.05 -1.52 -11.31
CA ASP A 63 4.43 -1.02 -11.38
C ASP A 63 4.92 -0.70 -9.95
N PRO A 64 6.05 -1.27 -9.47
CA PRO A 64 6.58 -0.97 -8.15
C PRO A 64 6.81 0.53 -7.89
N THR A 65 7.06 1.32 -8.94
CA THR A 65 7.23 2.79 -8.83
C THR A 65 5.93 3.53 -8.51
N ASN A 66 4.78 2.87 -8.69
CA ASN A 66 3.45 3.37 -8.33
C ASN A 66 3.00 2.91 -6.92
N VAL A 67 3.87 2.18 -6.20
CA VAL A 67 3.62 1.74 -4.82
C VAL A 67 4.27 2.71 -3.84
N HIS A 68 3.46 3.38 -3.03
CA HIS A 68 3.89 4.34 -2.04
C HIS A 68 3.55 3.83 -0.63
N ILE A 69 4.59 3.55 0.16
CA ILE A 69 4.53 3.14 1.57
C ILE A 69 5.48 4.08 2.34
N LEU A 70 5.05 4.55 3.52
CA LEU A 70 5.86 5.42 4.37
C LEU A 70 7.18 4.73 4.79
N ASP A 71 8.29 5.46 4.73
CA ASP A 71 9.55 5.01 5.32
C ASP A 71 9.58 5.28 6.84
N GLY A 72 9.21 4.27 7.62
CA GLY A 72 9.26 4.29 9.09
C GLY A 72 10.68 4.43 9.68
N ASN A 73 11.74 4.32 8.86
CA ASN A 73 13.13 4.46 9.26
C ASN A 73 13.80 5.72 8.71
N ALA A 74 13.02 6.62 8.10
CA ALA A 74 13.52 7.87 7.57
C ALA A 74 14.23 8.70 8.66
N GLN A 75 15.36 9.32 8.30
CA GLN A 75 16.15 10.15 9.22
C GLN A 75 15.35 11.33 9.78
N ASN A 76 14.37 11.82 9.03
CA ASN A 76 13.44 12.86 9.44
C ASN A 76 12.01 12.45 9.11
N LEU A 77 11.33 11.86 10.09
CA LEU A 77 9.96 11.38 9.96
C LEU A 77 8.97 12.49 9.58
N GLN A 78 9.17 13.73 10.04
CA GLN A 78 8.28 14.84 9.66
C GLN A 78 8.41 15.15 8.16
N LYS A 79 9.64 15.16 7.65
CA LYS A 79 9.88 15.36 6.21
C LYS A 79 9.27 14.23 5.39
N GLU A 80 9.38 12.99 5.85
CA GLU A 80 8.75 11.84 5.20
C GLU A 80 7.23 12.01 5.10
N CYS A 81 6.57 12.39 6.20
CA CYS A 81 5.13 12.69 6.17
C CYS A 81 4.78 13.82 5.20
N ASP A 82 5.56 14.91 5.20
CA ASP A 82 5.32 16.07 4.33
C ASP A 82 5.49 15.69 2.84
N ASP A 83 6.52 14.91 2.50
CA ASP A 83 6.78 14.41 1.14
C ASP A 83 5.70 13.41 0.68
N PHE A 84 5.20 12.58 1.59
CA PHE A 84 4.13 11.62 1.32
C PHE A 84 2.80 12.33 1.00
N GLU A 85 2.44 13.33 1.81
CA GLU A 85 1.30 14.22 1.57
C GLU A 85 1.42 14.96 0.24
N GLN A 86 2.63 15.40 -0.12
CA GLN A 86 2.87 16.03 -1.42
C GLN A 86 2.69 15.03 -2.57
N SER A 87 3.18 13.79 -2.41
CA SER A 87 3.03 12.73 -3.41
C SER A 87 1.56 12.37 -3.68
N ILE A 88 0.72 12.38 -2.63
CA ILE A 88 -0.73 12.19 -2.78
C ILE A 88 -1.36 13.33 -3.59
N LYS A 89 -0.95 14.58 -3.32
CA LYS A 89 -1.46 15.76 -4.06
C LYS A 89 -1.01 15.73 -5.52
N ASP A 90 0.25 15.39 -5.78
CA ASP A 90 0.82 15.31 -7.13
C ASP A 90 0.19 14.18 -7.96
N ALA A 91 -0.31 13.13 -7.30
CA ALA A 91 -1.08 12.07 -7.94
C ALA A 91 -2.51 12.50 -8.34
N GLY A 92 -2.95 13.70 -7.98
CA GLY A 92 -4.31 14.19 -8.24
C GLY A 92 -5.30 13.93 -7.10
N GLY A 93 -4.82 13.47 -5.93
CA GLY A 93 -5.64 13.06 -4.80
C GLY A 93 -5.96 11.56 -4.79
N VAL A 94 -6.77 11.13 -3.82
CA VAL A 94 -7.16 9.73 -3.65
C VAL A 94 -8.55 9.49 -4.23
N ASP A 95 -8.65 8.74 -5.33
CA ASP A 95 -9.93 8.37 -5.94
C ASP A 95 -10.73 7.35 -5.12
N LEU A 96 -10.04 6.43 -4.45
CA LEU A 96 -10.65 5.37 -3.63
C LEU A 96 -9.82 5.09 -2.37
N PHE A 97 -10.50 5.12 -1.22
CA PHE A 97 -9.92 4.81 0.08
C PHE A 97 -10.52 3.51 0.61
N VAL A 98 -9.66 2.52 0.87
CA VAL A 98 -10.05 1.26 1.51
C VAL A 98 -9.34 1.19 2.86
N GLY A 99 -10.14 1.26 3.94
CA GLY A 99 -9.67 1.15 5.32
C GLY A 99 -10.47 0.12 6.10
N GLY A 100 -9.89 -0.35 7.20
CA GLY A 100 -10.55 -1.22 8.16
C GLY A 100 -10.24 -0.78 9.59
N GLY A 101 -11.19 -1.01 10.50
CA GLY A 101 -11.04 -0.84 11.94
C GLY A 101 -12.02 -1.78 12.65
N ARG A 102 -11.78 -2.08 13.92
CA ARG A 102 -12.89 -2.44 14.82
C ARG A 102 -13.37 -1.14 15.43
N ASP A 103 -14.69 -1.00 15.53
CA ASP A 103 -15.44 0.09 16.17
C ASP A 103 -14.64 0.94 17.18
#